data_AF-A0A4U9DAI9-F1
#
_entry.id   AF-A0A4U9DAI9-F1
#
_cell.length_a   1.000
_cell.length_b   1.000
_cell.length_c   1.000
_cell.angle_alpha   90.00
_cell.angle_beta   90.00
_cell.angle_gamma   90.00
#
_symmetry.space_group_name_H-M   'P 1'
#
loop_
_entity.id
_entity.type
_entity.pdbx_description
1 polymer ?
#
loop_
_entity_poly.entity_id
_entity_poly.type
_entity_poly.pdbx_seq_one_letter_code
_entity_poly.pdbx_strand_id
1 'polypeptide(L)'
;MPYLEQMVKGVKAMGLESCMTLGTLTDSQAQRLAGAGLDYYNHNLDTSPEFYGNIITTRTYQERLDTLGKVRGRELRCAPVASSGWAKRKKIVPDCCCSWPTCRHRRKACPSTCW
;
A
#
# COMPACT_ATOMS: atom_id res chain seq x y z
N MET A 1 -0.53 5.99 -17.75
CA MET A 1 -1.51 4.90 -17.78
C MET A 1 -2.88 5.55 -17.91
N PRO A 2 -3.22 6.05 -19.10
CA PRO A 2 -4.33 7.00 -19.26
C PRO A 2 -5.68 6.42 -18.77
N TYR A 3 -5.94 5.15 -19.03
CA TYR A 3 -7.15 4.47 -18.58
C TYR A 3 -7.25 4.37 -17.05
N LEU A 4 -6.15 4.06 -16.36
CA LEU A 4 -6.14 3.96 -14.88
C LEU A 4 -6.40 5.33 -14.24
N GLU A 5 -5.77 6.38 -14.78
CA GLU A 5 -5.95 7.76 -14.30
C GLU A 5 -7.39 8.24 -14.50
N GLN A 6 -8.03 7.86 -15.62
CA GLN A 6 -9.45 8.16 -15.87
C GLN A 6 -10.36 7.44 -14.87
N MET A 7 -10.11 6.16 -14.58
CA MET A 7 -10.90 5.42 -13.59
C MET A 7 -10.79 6.06 -12.20
N VAL A 8 -9.59 6.42 -11.76
CA VAL A 8 -9.37 7.09 -10.47
C VAL A 8 -10.11 8.43 -10.41
N LYS A 9 -10.01 9.25 -11.47
CA LYS A 9 -10.73 10.52 -11.55
C LYS A 9 -12.24 10.35 -11.52
N GLY A 10 -12.77 9.33 -12.19
CA GLY A 10 -14.19 9.01 -12.19
C GLY A 10 -14.70 8.63 -10.79
N VAL A 11 -13.98 7.74 -10.08
CA VAL A 11 -14.33 7.36 -8.70
C VAL A 11 -14.26 8.55 -7.75
N LYS A 12 -13.23 9.37 -7.88
CA LYS A 12 -13.07 10.58 -7.06
C LYS A 12 -14.17 11.61 -7.31
N ALA A 13 -14.62 11.77 -8.56
CA ALA A 13 -15.74 12.64 -8.90
C ALA A 13 -17.07 12.19 -8.28
N MET A 14 -17.22 10.89 -7.99
CA MET A 14 -18.36 10.36 -7.22
C MET A 14 -18.26 10.62 -5.70
N GLY A 15 -17.19 11.24 -5.22
CA GLY A 15 -16.96 11.50 -3.80
C GLY A 15 -16.55 10.28 -2.98
N LEU A 16 -16.12 9.20 -3.64
CA LEU A 16 -15.69 7.96 -3.00
C LEU A 16 -14.16 7.87 -2.90
N GLU A 17 -13.66 7.21 -1.86
CA GLU A 17 -12.24 6.88 -1.73
C GLU A 17 -11.88 5.75 -2.72
N SER A 18 -10.72 5.88 -3.37
CA SER A 18 -10.24 4.93 -4.37
C SER A 18 -9.02 4.15 -3.86
N CYS A 19 -9.05 2.82 -4.04
CA CYS A 19 -7.95 1.93 -3.71
C CYS A 19 -7.60 1.04 -4.91
N MET A 20 -6.32 0.87 -5.20
CA MET A 20 -5.85 0.01 -6.30
C MET A 20 -4.69 -0.88 -5.89
N THR A 21 -4.60 -2.05 -6.54
CA THR A 21 -3.48 -3.00 -6.45
C THR A 21 -3.00 -3.31 -7.87
N LEU A 22 -1.81 -2.84 -8.23
CA LEU A 22 -1.29 -2.94 -9.60
C LEU A 22 0.11 -3.57 -9.66
N GLY A 23 0.56 -4.15 -8.55
CA GLY A 23 1.89 -4.76 -8.43
C GLY A 23 2.99 -3.76 -8.13
N THR A 24 4.11 -3.87 -8.84
CA THR A 24 5.28 -3.01 -8.67
C THR A 24 5.09 -1.73 -9.46
N LEU A 25 5.20 -0.57 -8.79
CA LEU A 25 5.15 0.73 -9.46
C LEU A 25 6.55 1.31 -9.67
N THR A 26 6.68 2.10 -10.73
CA THR A 26 7.74 3.10 -10.85
C THR A 26 7.32 4.39 -10.15
N ASP A 27 8.29 5.24 -9.81
CA ASP A 27 8.05 6.56 -9.21
C ASP A 27 7.12 7.43 -10.05
N SER A 28 7.32 7.42 -11.37
CA SER A 28 6.50 8.18 -12.31
C SER A 28 5.04 7.68 -12.33
N GLN A 29 4.82 6.36 -12.21
CA GLN A 29 3.48 5.79 -12.12
C GLN A 29 2.81 6.14 -10.80
N ALA A 30 3.53 6.03 -9.68
CA ALA A 30 3.04 6.41 -8.37
C ALA A 30 2.64 7.90 -8.32
N GLN A 31 3.46 8.78 -8.92
CA GLN A 31 3.16 10.21 -8.99
C GLN A 31 1.92 10.51 -9.83
N ARG A 32 1.75 9.83 -10.97
CA ARG A 32 0.57 10.01 -11.83
C ARG A 32 -0.70 9.53 -11.15
N LEU A 33 -0.66 8.41 -10.44
CA LEU A 33 -1.81 7.91 -9.69
C LEU A 33 -2.19 8.83 -8.53
N ALA A 34 -1.19 9.34 -7.79
CA ALA A 34 -1.41 10.37 -6.76
C ALA A 34 -2.07 11.62 -7.35
N GLY A 35 -1.52 12.13 -8.46
CA GLY A 35 -2.04 13.32 -9.14
C GLY A 35 -3.43 13.12 -9.77
N ALA A 36 -3.78 11.89 -10.14
CA ALA A 36 -5.15 11.54 -10.55
C ALA A 36 -6.13 11.50 -9.36
N GLY A 37 -5.60 11.42 -8.14
CA GLY A 37 -6.36 11.49 -6.90
C GLY A 37 -6.58 10.16 -6.20
N LEU A 38 -5.75 9.15 -6.47
CA LEU A 38 -5.84 7.85 -5.81
C LEU A 38 -5.54 7.99 -4.31
N ASP A 39 -6.40 7.43 -3.46
CA ASP A 39 -6.31 7.61 -2.00
C ASP A 39 -5.48 6.52 -1.34
N TYR A 40 -5.58 5.28 -1.82
CA TYR A 40 -4.89 4.12 -1.25
C TYR A 40 -4.22 3.26 -2.33
N TYR A 41 -3.02 2.77 -2.02
CA TYR A 41 -2.34 1.75 -2.81
C TYR A 41 -2.07 0.51 -1.95
N ASN A 42 -2.59 -0.62 -2.40
CA ASN A 42 -2.45 -1.91 -1.71
C ASN A 42 -1.24 -2.66 -2.26
N HIS A 43 -0.31 -3.04 -1.38
CA HIS A 43 0.82 -3.89 -1.74
C HIS A 43 1.19 -4.82 -0.58
N ASN A 44 1.02 -6.12 -0.80
CA ASN A 44 1.22 -7.14 0.23
C ASN A 44 2.69 -7.57 0.31
N LEU A 45 3.14 -7.89 1.52
CA LEU A 45 4.43 -8.55 1.78
C LEU A 45 4.26 -10.06 1.99
N ASP A 46 3.03 -10.56 2.12
CA ASP A 46 2.58 -11.96 2.15
C ASP A 46 3.13 -12.82 3.31
N THR A 47 4.46 -12.93 3.46
CA THR A 47 5.14 -13.73 4.48
C THR A 47 6.52 -13.15 4.83
N SER A 48 7.16 -13.70 5.88
CA SER A 48 8.43 -13.19 6.43
C SER A 48 9.53 -13.21 5.37
N PRO A 49 10.56 -12.34 5.45
CA PRO A 49 11.66 -12.36 4.48
C PRO A 49 12.32 -13.74 4.42
N GLU A 50 12.46 -14.39 5.57
CA GLU A 50 13.05 -15.73 5.76
C GLU A 50 12.23 -16.83 5.06
N PHE A 51 10.91 -16.68 5.00
CA PHE A 51 9.98 -17.64 4.37
C PHE A 51 9.55 -17.21 2.96
N TYR A 52 9.94 -16.01 2.50
CA TYR A 52 9.44 -15.45 1.25
C TYR A 52 9.84 -16.30 0.04
N GLY A 53 11.11 -16.71 -0.04
CA GLY A 53 11.62 -17.55 -1.13
C GLY A 53 10.99 -18.95 -1.20
N ASN A 54 10.35 -19.42 -0.13
CA ASN A 54 9.65 -20.70 -0.12
C ASN A 54 8.24 -20.62 -0.73
N ILE A 55 7.68 -19.41 -0.85
CA ILE A 55 6.31 -19.18 -1.34
C ILE A 55 6.33 -18.41 -2.67
N ILE A 56 7.18 -17.39 -2.78
CA ILE A 56 7.23 -16.46 -3.91
C ILE A 56 8.67 -16.42 -4.44
N THR A 57 8.85 -16.90 -5.67
CA THR A 57 10.16 -17.03 -6.34
C THR A 57 10.36 -16.07 -7.49
N THR A 58 9.28 -15.50 -8.03
CA THR A 58 9.31 -14.60 -9.21
C THR A 58 9.61 -13.15 -8.86
N ARG A 59 9.70 -12.83 -7.57
CA ARG A 59 9.91 -11.48 -7.02
C ARG A 59 10.73 -11.57 -5.75
N THR A 60 11.44 -10.51 -5.43
CA THR A 60 12.17 -10.41 -4.17
C THR A 60 11.34 -9.68 -3.11
N TYR A 61 11.61 -10.01 -1.85
CA TYR A 61 11.03 -9.30 -0.72
C TYR A 61 11.40 -7.80 -0.74
N GLN A 62 12.63 -7.47 -1.15
CA GLN A 62 13.11 -6.09 -1.23
C GLN A 62 12.39 -5.27 -2.29
N GLU A 63 12.14 -5.81 -3.48
CA GLU A 63 11.38 -5.10 -4.54
C GLU A 63 9.98 -4.66 -4.08
N ARG A 64 9.38 -5.42 -3.17
CA ARG A 64 8.09 -5.07 -2.58
C ARG A 64 8.19 -3.92 -1.59
N LEU A 65 9.21 -3.95 -0.73
CA LEU A 65 9.52 -2.84 0.17
C LEU A 65 9.82 -1.57 -0.62
N ASP A 66 10.57 -1.67 -1.71
CA ASP A 66 10.90 -0.53 -2.56
C ASP A 66 9.62 0.07 -3.17
N THR A 67 8.69 -0.77 -3.62
CA THR A 67 7.39 -0.31 -4.13
C THR A 67 6.59 0.42 -3.06
N LEU A 68 6.55 -0.11 -1.83
CA LEU A 68 5.91 0.58 -0.70
C LEU A 68 6.60 1.91 -0.41
N GLY A 69 7.93 1.97 -0.49
CA GLY A 69 8.72 3.19 -0.34
C GLY A 69 8.34 4.28 -1.35
N LYS A 70 8.09 3.92 -2.60
CA LYS A 70 7.69 4.86 -3.66
C LYS A 70 6.31 5.47 -3.46
N VAL A 71 5.41 4.74 -2.80
CA VAL A 71 4.06 5.21 -2.48
C VAL A 71 4.09 6.05 -1.21
N ARG A 72 4.94 5.70 -0.23
CA ARG A 72 5.13 6.48 1.01
C ARG A 72 5.64 7.89 0.70
N GLY A 73 5.07 8.88 1.40
CA GLY A 73 5.46 10.29 1.27
C GLY A 73 4.73 11.05 0.14
N ARG A 74 3.88 10.37 -0.62
CA ARG A 74 2.91 11.00 -1.53
C ARG A 74 1.55 11.09 -0.82
N GLU A 75 0.59 11.82 -1.37
CA GLU A 75 -0.81 11.86 -0.85
C GLU A 75 -1.53 10.49 -0.86
N LEU A 76 -0.83 9.43 -1.29
CA LEU A 76 -1.26 8.04 -1.31
C LEU A 76 -1.02 7.37 0.04
N ARG A 77 -2.06 6.70 0.57
CA ARG A 77 -1.96 5.86 1.76
C ARG A 77 -1.57 4.43 1.38
N CYS A 78 -0.70 3.79 2.16
CA CYS A 78 -0.32 2.39 1.96
C CYS A 78 -1.16 1.48 2.85
N ALA A 79 -1.72 0.42 2.28
CA ALA A 79 -2.36 -0.66 3.03
C ALA A 79 -1.57 -1.98 2.84
N PRO A 80 -0.52 -2.23 3.63
CA PRO A 80 0.16 -3.52 3.63
C PRO A 80 -0.64 -4.53 4.46
N VAL A 81 -0.92 -5.71 3.90
CA VAL A 81 -1.40 -6.87 4.66
C VAL A 81 -0.20 -7.76 5.00
N ALA A 82 0.01 -7.99 6.29
CA ALA A 82 0.93 -9.01 6.81
C ALA A 82 0.10 -10.25 7.21
N SER A 83 0.66 -11.45 7.11
CA SER A 83 0.01 -12.67 7.60
C SER A 83 0.22 -12.83 9.11
N SER A 84 -0.71 -13.50 9.79
CA SER A 84 -0.79 -13.66 11.26
C SER A 84 0.49 -14.12 11.99
N GLY A 85 1.46 -14.71 11.29
CA GLY A 85 2.79 -15.04 11.83
C GLY A 85 3.73 -13.83 12.04
N TRP A 86 3.43 -12.68 11.42
CA TRP A 86 4.25 -11.46 11.42
C TRP A 86 4.09 -10.57 12.65
N ALA A 87 2.95 -10.62 13.33
CA ALA A 87 2.61 -9.68 14.40
C ALA A 87 3.61 -9.71 15.59
N LYS A 88 4.51 -10.71 15.65
CA LYS A 88 5.43 -10.93 16.78
C LYS A 88 6.85 -10.40 16.59
N ARG A 89 7.29 -9.88 15.43
CA ARG A 89 8.67 -9.37 15.25
C ARG A 89 8.73 -7.98 14.59
N LYS A 90 9.54 -7.11 15.18
CA LYS A 90 9.48 -5.63 15.19
C LYS A 90 9.70 -4.90 13.84
N LYS A 91 9.12 -3.69 13.79
CA LYS A 91 9.70 -2.39 13.30
C LYS A 91 9.60 -1.92 11.83
N ILE A 92 8.93 -2.60 10.90
CA ILE A 92 8.86 -2.08 9.51
C ILE A 92 7.42 -1.73 9.05
N VAL A 93 6.42 -2.49 9.50
CA VAL A 93 5.00 -2.32 9.11
C VAL A 93 4.21 -1.27 9.93
N PRO A 94 4.47 -1.03 11.25
CA PRO A 94 3.60 -0.17 12.06
C PRO A 94 3.48 1.27 11.55
N ASP A 95 4.53 1.79 10.91
CA ASP A 95 4.60 3.18 10.48
C ASP A 95 3.76 3.48 9.23
N CYS A 96 3.43 2.48 8.40
CA CYS A 96 2.61 2.70 7.19
C CYS A 96 1.16 3.06 7.53
N CYS A 97 0.57 2.43 8.55
CA CYS A 97 -0.80 2.77 8.97
C CYS A 97 -0.81 4.00 9.91
N CYS A 98 0.25 4.22 10.71
CA CYS A 98 0.19 5.14 11.84
C CYS A 98 0.72 6.57 11.60
N SER A 99 1.40 6.84 10.49
CA SER A 99 2.09 8.14 10.29
C SER A 99 1.23 9.27 9.70
N TRP A 100 -0.04 9.03 9.35
CA TRP A 100 -0.91 10.04 8.73
C TRP A 100 -1.91 10.68 9.72
N PRO A 101 -2.14 12.02 9.67
CA PRO A 101 -3.06 12.73 10.58
C PRO A 101 -4.50 12.20 10.55
N THR A 102 -4.96 11.71 9.40
CA THR A 102 -6.30 11.14 9.21
C THR A 102 -6.46 9.75 9.86
N CYS A 103 -5.38 8.97 9.95
CA CYS A 103 -5.41 7.67 10.64
C CYS A 103 -5.47 7.85 12.17
N ARG A 104 -4.92 8.96 12.68
CA ARG A 104 -4.94 9.30 14.11
C ARG A 104 -6.36 9.53 14.67
N HIS A 105 -7.32 9.95 13.81
CA HIS A 105 -8.73 10.17 14.17
C HIS A 105 -9.65 8.97 13.88
N ARG A 106 -9.20 7.95 13.13
CA ARG A 106 -9.98 6.73 12.81
C ARG A 106 -9.25 5.46 13.25
N ARG A 107 -8.88 5.39 14.53
CA ARG A 107 -8.31 4.18 15.18
C ARG A 107 -9.16 2.90 15.02
N LYS A 108 -10.43 2.98 14.61
CA LYS A 108 -11.33 1.83 14.44
C LYS A 108 -11.19 1.08 13.11
N ALA A 109 -10.55 1.65 12.07
CA ALA A 109 -10.45 1.01 10.75
C ALA A 109 -9.12 0.27 10.49
N CYS A 110 -8.04 0.62 11.20
CA CYS A 110 -6.75 -0.07 11.12
C CYS A 110 -6.64 -1.41 11.90
N PRO A 111 -7.49 -1.76 12.91
CA PRO A 111 -7.41 -3.06 13.58
C PRO A 111 -7.78 -4.23 12.67
N SER A 112 -8.63 -4.02 11.66
CA SER A 112 -9.15 -5.09 10.81
C SER A 112 -8.29 -5.39 9.56
N THR A 113 -7.23 -4.61 9.34
CA THR A 113 -6.29 -4.80 8.21
C THR A 113 -4.88 -5.19 8.66
N CYS A 114 -4.63 -5.21 9.97
CA CYS A 114 -3.51 -5.90 10.60
C CYS A 114 -4.04 -7.13 11.34
N TRP A 115 -4.27 -8.23 10.61
CA TRP A 115 -4.49 -9.57 11.19
C TRP A 115 -3.25 -10.44 10.99
#